data_AF-A0A7M5UQS2-F1
#
_entry.id   AF-A0A7M5UQS2-F1
#
_cell.length_a   1.000
_cell.length_b   1.000
_cell.length_c   1.000
_cell.angle_alpha   90.00
_cell.angle_beta   90.00
_cell.angle_gamma   90.00
#
_symmetry.space_group_name_H-M   'P 1'
#
loop_
_entity.id
_entity.type
_entity.pdbx_description
1 polymer ?
#
loop_
_entity_poly.entity_id
_entity_poly.type
_entity_poly.pdbx_seq_one_letter_code
_entity_poly.pdbx_strand_id
1 'polypeptide(L)'
;MKLEIDSMKGLLDLLIQYDASTGDVGTGDVEFELSVSFHLKQKPFEKLMASNIGQNLVKLICCPESEEELSCIDFSKVKLPKLKEIRIEHQGVMAVHFTKENTPLLESLIIELPSHNSFKYFILDLPNLTYLGFEHVSLYDPDDFGKSLSSCPKLKKIECYKFYGLHFNEKNTPKLVLPSCEVIDLHRSDGLQNLDIWAPKLQFISFQACFEITKVCILDTKPEEYSGPDYDFKGEPSKYKVNLSCTSKPIGNLVSSTRYDGRYPEDIDHQLDEEEEVLTHDEINQQLDILMGLREA
;
A
#
# COMPACT_ATOMS: atom_id res chain seq x y z
N MET A 1 19.61 -8.30 14.39
CA MET A 1 20.27 -7.14 15.02
C MET A 1 19.43 -5.91 14.75
N LYS A 2 19.07 -5.15 15.79
CA LYS A 2 18.29 -3.91 15.63
C LYS A 2 19.24 -2.73 15.51
N LEU A 3 18.95 -1.84 14.58
CA LEU A 3 19.72 -0.64 14.27
C LEU A 3 18.76 0.55 14.23
N GLU A 4 19.08 1.58 15.01
CA GLU A 4 18.35 2.85 15.05
C GLU A 4 19.31 3.94 14.63
N ILE A 5 18.93 4.71 13.60
CA ILE A 5 19.79 5.74 13.03
C ILE A 5 19.00 7.03 12.91
N ASP A 6 19.47 8.06 13.60
CA ASP A 6 18.80 9.35 13.73
C ASP A 6 19.31 10.40 12.73
N SER A 7 20.37 10.07 11.98
CA SER A 7 21.02 11.04 11.11
C SER A 7 21.70 10.38 9.91
N MET A 8 21.73 11.12 8.79
CA MET A 8 22.44 10.72 7.58
C MET A 8 23.93 10.46 7.84
N LYS A 9 24.55 11.23 8.75
CA LYS A 9 25.94 11.01 9.14
C LYS A 9 26.10 9.66 9.86
N GLY A 10 25.23 9.36 10.82
CA GLY A 10 25.23 8.06 11.52
C GLY A 10 25.08 6.88 10.57
N LEU A 11 24.24 7.02 9.53
CA LEU A 11 24.11 6.01 8.48
C LEU A 11 25.41 5.80 7.70
N LEU A 12 26.08 6.88 7.30
CA LEU A 12 27.34 6.79 6.55
C LEU A 12 28.46 6.19 7.41
N ASP A 13 28.55 6.59 8.68
CA ASP A 13 29.53 6.06 9.63
C ASP A 13 29.32 4.54 9.83
N LEU A 14 28.06 4.11 9.95
CA LEU A 14 27.69 2.69 10.04
C LEU A 14 28.11 1.91 8.79
N LEU A 15 27.85 2.44 7.60
CA LEU A 15 28.23 1.79 6.34
C LEU A 15 29.75 1.65 6.23
N ILE A 16 30.52 2.68 6.60
CA ILE A 16 31.99 2.62 6.63
C ILE A 16 32.47 1.54 7.60
N GLN A 17 31.88 1.46 8.79
CA GLN A 17 32.25 0.49 9.81
C GLN A 17 32.00 -0.95 9.35
N TYR A 18 30.83 -1.21 8.75
CA TYR A 18 30.46 -2.56 8.31
C TYR A 18 31.20 -2.99 7.05
N ASP A 19 31.37 -2.12 6.05
CA ASP A 19 32.11 -2.44 4.82
C ASP A 19 33.59 -2.72 5.11
N ALA A 20 34.19 -2.07 6.11
CA ALA A 20 35.56 -2.35 6.53
C ALA A 20 35.72 -3.73 7.22
N SER A 21 34.63 -4.29 7.77
CA SER A 21 34.64 -5.53 8.57
C SER A 21 34.32 -6.80 7.76
N THR A 22 33.74 -6.67 6.57
CA THR A 22 33.28 -7.79 5.73
C THR A 22 34.41 -8.56 5.02
N GLY A 23 35.67 -8.29 5.34
CA GLY A 23 36.81 -8.98 4.77
C GLY A 23 37.01 -10.43 5.20
N ASP A 24 36.45 -10.91 6.32
CA ASP A 24 36.78 -12.27 6.80
C ASP A 24 35.80 -12.91 7.81
N VAL A 25 34.64 -12.30 8.10
CA VAL A 25 33.71 -12.84 9.13
C VAL A 25 32.44 -13.33 8.45
N GLY A 26 32.05 -14.59 8.71
CA GLY A 26 30.86 -15.26 8.18
C GLY A 26 29.54 -14.62 8.64
N THR A 27 29.27 -13.39 8.21
CA THR A 27 28.11 -12.57 8.57
C THR A 27 26.85 -12.90 7.76
N GLY A 28 26.88 -13.94 6.91
CA GLY A 28 25.77 -14.30 6.01
C GLY A 28 24.43 -14.60 6.70
N ASP A 29 24.46 -14.86 8.01
CA ASP A 29 23.28 -15.26 8.79
C ASP A 29 22.74 -14.16 9.73
N VAL A 30 23.40 -13.00 9.84
CA VAL A 30 22.90 -11.93 10.70
C VAL A 30 21.80 -11.15 9.99
N GLU A 31 20.56 -11.31 10.45
CA GLU A 31 19.42 -10.52 9.98
C GLU A 31 19.41 -9.14 10.64
N PHE A 32 19.02 -8.10 9.90
CA PHE A 32 18.95 -6.72 10.39
C PHE A 32 17.53 -6.17 10.39
N GLU A 33 17.19 -5.43 11.45
CA GLU A 33 16.01 -4.56 11.51
C GLU A 33 16.52 -3.12 11.60
N LEU A 34 16.13 -2.27 10.65
CA LEU A 34 16.61 -0.89 10.57
C LEU A 34 15.44 0.07 10.75
N SER A 35 15.61 1.02 11.67
CA SER A 35 14.73 2.18 11.83
C SER A 35 15.52 3.46 11.56
N VAL A 36 15.01 4.33 10.68
CA VAL A 36 15.59 5.63 10.39
C VAL A 36 14.59 6.75 10.68
N SER A 37 15.02 7.80 11.39
CA SER A 37 14.20 8.97 11.73
C SER A 37 14.60 10.23 10.98
N PHE A 38 15.20 10.07 9.80
CA PHE A 38 15.60 11.16 8.92
C PHE A 38 15.30 10.81 7.46
N HIS A 39 15.21 11.84 6.62
CA HIS A 39 14.93 11.70 5.20
C HIS A 39 16.06 10.98 4.45
N LEU A 40 15.74 9.85 3.85
CA LEU A 40 16.65 9.09 3.01
C LEU A 40 16.71 9.68 1.61
N LYS A 41 17.90 10.11 1.22
CA LYS A 41 18.21 10.47 -0.17
C LYS A 41 18.45 9.20 -0.99
N GLN A 42 18.03 9.20 -2.25
CA GLN A 42 18.14 8.02 -3.13
C GLN A 42 19.55 7.42 -3.18
N LYS A 43 20.61 8.24 -3.33
CA LYS A 43 22.00 7.73 -3.43
C LYS A 43 22.47 7.02 -2.14
N PRO A 44 22.35 7.61 -0.94
CA PRO A 44 22.58 6.89 0.31
C PRO A 44 21.71 5.65 0.48
N PHE A 45 20.43 5.70 0.09
CA PHE A 45 19.53 4.56 0.15
C PHE A 45 20.03 3.40 -0.73
N GLU A 46 20.36 3.65 -1.99
CA GLU A 46 20.93 2.63 -2.89
C GLU A 46 22.21 2.00 -2.32
N LYS A 47 23.12 2.83 -1.76
CA LYS A 47 24.35 2.34 -1.12
C LYS A 47 24.05 1.44 0.08
N LEU A 48 23.13 1.87 0.95
CA LEU A 48 22.69 1.08 2.09
C LEU A 48 22.09 -0.25 1.64
N MET A 49 21.19 -0.23 0.64
CA MET A 49 20.55 -1.44 0.14
C MET A 49 21.56 -2.40 -0.52
N ALA A 50 22.62 -1.89 -1.13
CA ALA A 50 23.71 -2.70 -1.70
C ALA A 50 24.69 -3.27 -0.65
N SER A 51 24.72 -2.71 0.57
CA SER A 51 25.59 -3.16 1.66
C SER A 51 25.17 -4.51 2.25
N ASN A 52 26.03 -5.12 3.08
CA ASN A 52 25.67 -6.34 3.82
C ASN A 52 24.45 -6.15 4.73
N ILE A 53 24.28 -4.96 5.30
CA ILE A 53 23.11 -4.62 6.13
C ILE A 53 21.85 -4.69 5.26
N GLY A 54 21.85 -4.02 4.11
CA GLY A 54 20.71 -3.98 3.18
C GLY A 54 20.36 -5.35 2.61
N GLN A 55 21.36 -6.14 2.21
CA GLN A 55 21.14 -7.48 1.68
C GLN A 55 20.61 -8.49 2.71
N ASN A 56 20.78 -8.21 4.01
CA ASN A 56 20.27 -9.03 5.11
C ASN A 56 19.16 -8.33 5.92
N LEU A 57 18.59 -7.26 5.38
CA LEU A 57 17.54 -6.50 6.03
C LEU A 57 16.24 -7.29 5.98
N VAL A 58 15.65 -7.55 7.15
CA VAL A 58 14.34 -8.23 7.28
C VAL A 58 13.20 -7.26 7.59
N LYS A 59 13.53 -6.09 8.13
CA LYS A 59 12.56 -5.04 8.46
C LYS A 59 13.15 -3.65 8.23
N LEU A 60 12.39 -2.78 7.57
CA LEU A 60 12.71 -1.38 7.36
C LEU A 60 11.59 -0.49 7.88
N ILE A 61 11.92 0.44 8.78
CA ILE A 61 11.05 1.53 9.21
C ILE A 61 11.71 2.85 8.83
N CYS A 62 11.01 3.69 8.08
CA CYS A 62 11.42 5.06 7.77
C CYS A 62 10.37 6.02 8.32
N CYS A 63 10.72 6.84 9.31
CA CYS A 63 9.80 7.79 9.95
C CYS A 63 10.53 9.11 10.29
N PRO A 64 10.94 9.92 9.29
CA PRO A 64 11.47 11.25 9.52
C PRO A 64 10.56 12.15 10.35
N GLU A 65 11.15 12.95 11.23
CA GLU A 65 10.41 13.85 12.14
C GLU A 65 9.91 15.15 11.47
N SER A 66 10.45 15.54 10.31
CA SER A 66 10.08 16.79 9.63
C SER A 66 9.51 16.55 8.24
N GLU A 67 8.54 17.35 7.81
CA GLU A 67 7.93 17.26 6.47
C GLU A 67 8.67 18.09 5.40
N GLU A 68 9.71 18.84 5.80
CA GLU A 68 10.29 19.90 4.95
C GLU A 68 11.19 19.39 3.81
N GLU A 69 11.68 18.15 3.84
CA GLU A 69 12.54 17.59 2.78
C GLU A 69 11.75 16.72 1.78
N LEU A 70 11.66 17.19 0.53
CA LEU A 70 11.03 16.48 -0.60
C LEU A 70 11.88 15.32 -1.16
N SER A 71 12.71 14.70 -0.33
CA SER A 71 13.54 13.59 -0.79
C SER A 71 12.65 12.38 -1.09
N CYS A 72 12.85 11.77 -2.25
CA CYS A 72 12.11 10.58 -2.64
C CYS A 72 13.05 9.39 -2.79
N ILE A 73 12.61 8.23 -2.32
CA ILE A 73 13.24 6.94 -2.59
C ILE A 73 12.47 6.15 -3.65
N ASP A 74 13.19 5.34 -4.41
CA ASP A 74 12.68 4.52 -5.52
C ASP A 74 13.11 3.06 -5.32
N PHE A 75 12.16 2.22 -4.93
CA PHE A 75 12.37 0.80 -4.66
C PHE A 75 12.63 -0.02 -5.94
N SER A 76 12.33 0.51 -7.13
CA SER A 76 12.65 -0.17 -8.40
C SER A 76 14.15 -0.27 -8.66
N LYS A 77 14.97 0.52 -7.96
CA LYS A 77 16.43 0.61 -8.15
C LYS A 77 17.24 -0.24 -7.18
N VAL A 78 16.58 -0.92 -6.24
CA VAL A 78 17.24 -1.68 -5.17
C VAL A 78 16.69 -3.10 -5.09
N LYS A 79 17.46 -4.00 -4.47
CA LYS A 79 17.04 -5.36 -4.18
C LYS A 79 17.19 -5.63 -2.69
N LEU A 80 16.17 -6.28 -2.14
CA LEU A 80 15.92 -6.46 -0.72
C LEU A 80 15.49 -7.92 -0.50
N PRO A 81 16.41 -8.88 -0.72
CA PRO A 81 16.06 -10.29 -0.88
C PRO A 81 15.52 -10.96 0.40
N LYS A 82 15.85 -10.41 1.57
CA LYS A 82 15.41 -10.93 2.87
C LYS A 82 14.30 -10.11 3.54
N LEU A 83 13.86 -9.01 2.92
CA LEU A 83 12.95 -8.05 3.53
C LEU A 83 11.54 -8.63 3.65
N LYS A 84 10.98 -8.60 4.85
CA LYS A 84 9.66 -9.11 5.19
C LYS A 84 8.67 -8.02 5.56
N GLU A 85 9.15 -6.92 6.13
CA GLU A 85 8.29 -5.82 6.58
C GLU A 85 8.88 -4.46 6.17
N ILE A 86 8.01 -3.60 5.62
CA ILE A 86 8.30 -2.21 5.31
C ILE A 86 7.22 -1.34 5.95
N ARG A 87 7.65 -0.32 6.69
CA ARG A 87 6.81 0.81 7.09
C ARG A 87 7.49 2.12 6.73
N ILE A 88 6.77 2.97 6.02
CA ILE A 88 7.27 4.28 5.57
C ILE A 88 6.24 5.32 6.01
N GLU A 89 6.65 6.23 6.86
CA GLU A 89 5.86 7.33 7.42
C GLU A 89 6.58 8.63 7.06
N HIS A 90 5.90 9.64 6.50
CA HIS A 90 6.48 10.97 6.20
C HIS A 90 7.69 11.00 5.25
N GLN A 91 8.06 9.87 4.62
CA GLN A 91 9.17 9.77 3.66
C GLN A 91 8.62 9.70 2.23
N GLY A 92 9.17 10.53 1.34
CA GLY A 92 8.77 10.53 -0.06
C GLY A 92 9.11 9.20 -0.74
N VAL A 93 8.14 8.61 -1.43
CA VAL A 93 8.30 7.40 -2.24
C VAL A 93 7.87 7.73 -3.66
N MET A 94 8.80 7.56 -4.61
CA MET A 94 8.55 7.90 -6.02
C MET A 94 7.50 6.96 -6.65
N ALA A 95 7.58 5.68 -6.31
CA ALA A 95 6.70 4.65 -6.83
C ALA A 95 6.63 3.44 -5.92
N VAL A 96 5.49 2.75 -5.95
CA VAL A 96 5.32 1.43 -5.35
C VAL A 96 5.76 0.42 -6.39
N HIS A 97 6.97 -0.13 -6.24
CA HIS A 97 7.53 -1.16 -7.11
C HIS A 97 8.09 -2.29 -6.27
N PHE A 98 7.22 -3.26 -5.95
CA PHE A 98 7.60 -4.41 -5.15
C PHE A 98 7.18 -5.68 -5.88
N THR A 99 8.16 -6.43 -6.33
CA THR A 99 7.95 -7.67 -7.10
C THR A 99 8.76 -8.81 -6.48
N LYS A 100 8.45 -10.03 -6.87
CA LYS A 100 9.19 -11.23 -6.47
C LYS A 100 10.68 -11.19 -6.86
N GLU A 101 11.06 -10.37 -7.84
CA GLU A 101 12.46 -10.20 -8.24
C GLU A 101 13.26 -9.29 -7.31
N ASN A 102 12.63 -8.26 -6.71
CA ASN A 102 13.33 -7.30 -5.84
C ASN A 102 13.04 -7.50 -4.35
N THR A 103 11.85 -8.00 -3.98
CA THR A 103 11.37 -8.18 -2.60
C THR A 103 10.60 -9.49 -2.43
N PRO A 104 11.21 -10.66 -2.73
CA PRO A 104 10.53 -11.96 -2.78
C PRO A 104 9.86 -12.40 -1.48
N LEU A 105 10.35 -11.91 -0.33
CA LEU A 105 9.90 -12.32 1.00
C LEU A 105 9.02 -11.29 1.69
N LEU A 106 8.58 -10.23 0.99
CA LEU A 106 7.79 -9.17 1.62
C LEU A 106 6.40 -9.70 2.02
N GLU A 107 6.07 -9.53 3.29
CA GLU A 107 4.84 -10.02 3.94
C GLU A 107 3.92 -8.88 4.40
N SER A 108 4.49 -7.71 4.71
CA SER A 108 3.76 -6.53 5.19
C SER A 108 4.33 -5.25 4.57
N LEU A 109 3.45 -4.44 3.97
CA LEU A 109 3.77 -3.15 3.37
C LEU A 109 2.83 -2.07 3.90
N ILE A 110 3.43 -1.04 4.51
CA ILE A 110 2.72 0.12 5.05
C ILE A 110 3.37 1.39 4.52
N ILE A 111 2.59 2.29 3.92
CA ILE A 111 3.03 3.63 3.53
C ILE A 111 2.00 4.66 3.99
N GLU A 112 2.42 5.58 4.86
CA GLU A 112 1.60 6.59 5.50
C GLU A 112 2.20 7.98 5.21
N LEU A 113 1.37 8.93 4.79
CA LEU A 113 1.72 10.34 4.60
C LEU A 113 3.03 10.54 3.80
N PRO A 114 3.20 9.96 2.60
CA PRO A 114 4.43 10.16 1.84
C PRO A 114 4.58 11.64 1.47
N SER A 115 5.77 12.23 1.67
CA SER A 115 6.01 13.66 1.38
C SER A 115 5.86 14.03 -0.11
N HIS A 116 5.72 13.03 -0.98
CA HIS A 116 5.31 13.21 -2.38
C HIS A 116 3.94 12.56 -2.58
N ASN A 117 2.94 13.39 -2.85
CA ASN A 117 1.53 13.00 -2.70
C ASN A 117 1.02 11.99 -3.73
N SER A 118 1.73 11.80 -4.86
CA SER A 118 1.30 10.88 -5.92
C SER A 118 2.39 9.90 -6.33
N PHE A 119 2.10 8.60 -6.25
CA PHE A 119 2.96 7.57 -6.82
C PHE A 119 2.92 7.64 -8.35
N LYS A 120 4.10 7.63 -8.97
CA LYS A 120 4.21 7.65 -10.44
C LYS A 120 3.64 6.39 -11.09
N TYR A 121 3.79 5.24 -10.43
CA TYR A 121 3.24 3.96 -10.86
C TYR A 121 3.07 3.02 -9.66
N PHE A 122 2.19 2.03 -9.80
CA PHE A 122 1.78 1.10 -8.76
C PHE A 122 1.89 -0.36 -9.22
N ILE A 123 3.02 -1.00 -8.91
CA ILE A 123 3.36 -2.35 -9.34
C ILE A 123 3.62 -3.22 -8.11
N LEU A 124 2.72 -4.18 -7.88
CA LEU A 124 2.89 -5.25 -6.90
C LEU A 124 2.87 -6.61 -7.60
N ASP A 125 3.84 -7.47 -7.28
CA ASP A 125 3.89 -8.89 -7.64
C ASP A 125 4.53 -9.65 -6.48
N LEU A 126 3.78 -9.77 -5.38
CA LEU A 126 4.30 -10.22 -4.09
C LEU A 126 3.58 -11.49 -3.63
N PRO A 127 4.16 -12.68 -3.88
CA PRO A 127 3.51 -13.96 -3.59
C PRO A 127 3.36 -14.24 -2.08
N ASN A 128 4.03 -13.46 -1.23
CA ASN A 128 4.02 -13.61 0.23
C ASN A 128 3.33 -12.46 0.97
N LEU A 129 2.90 -11.40 0.27
CA LEU A 129 2.27 -10.25 0.92
C LEU A 129 0.96 -10.69 1.59
N THR A 130 0.82 -10.36 2.86
CA THR A 130 -0.36 -10.70 3.67
C THR A 130 -1.11 -9.47 4.17
N TYR A 131 -0.42 -8.34 4.30
CA TYR A 131 -0.98 -7.07 4.77
C TYR A 131 -0.51 -5.91 3.89
N LEU A 132 -1.46 -5.06 3.49
CA LEU A 132 -1.24 -3.81 2.77
C LEU A 132 -1.96 -2.68 3.48
N GLY A 133 -1.20 -1.66 3.89
CA GLY A 133 -1.69 -0.45 4.55
C GLY A 133 -1.29 0.81 3.79
N PHE A 134 -2.24 1.67 3.42
CA PHE A 134 -1.94 3.00 2.89
C PHE A 134 -2.71 4.10 3.59
N GLU A 135 -2.03 5.19 3.92
CA GLU A 135 -2.64 6.35 4.54
C GLU A 135 -2.21 7.63 3.85
N HIS A 136 -3.19 8.46 3.45
CA HIS A 136 -2.93 9.75 2.79
C HIS A 136 -2.05 9.63 1.54
N VAL A 137 -2.35 8.64 0.70
CA VAL A 137 -1.61 8.33 -0.53
C VAL A 137 -2.46 8.68 -1.75
N SER A 138 -1.85 9.13 -2.85
CA SER A 138 -2.53 9.22 -4.15
C SER A 138 -1.84 8.38 -5.22
N LEU A 139 -2.63 7.82 -6.15
CA LEU A 139 -2.11 7.27 -7.41
C LEU A 139 -2.23 8.30 -8.52
N TYR A 140 -1.16 8.44 -9.33
CA TYR A 140 -1.24 9.21 -10.57
C TYR A 140 -1.91 8.42 -11.69
N ASP A 141 -1.56 7.13 -11.80
CA ASP A 141 -2.10 6.20 -12.80
C ASP A 141 -2.62 4.94 -12.09
N PRO A 142 -3.95 4.73 -12.08
CA PRO A 142 -4.56 3.59 -11.40
C PRO A 142 -4.68 2.34 -12.29
N ASP A 143 -4.28 2.35 -13.57
CA ASP A 143 -4.58 1.26 -14.51
C ASP A 143 -4.05 -0.11 -14.05
N ASP A 144 -2.89 -0.15 -13.39
CA ASP A 144 -2.31 -1.39 -12.84
C ASP A 144 -2.81 -1.75 -11.43
N PHE A 145 -3.65 -0.94 -10.78
CA PHE A 145 -4.11 -1.15 -9.39
C PHE A 145 -4.70 -2.55 -9.17
N GLY A 146 -5.71 -2.91 -9.96
CA GLY A 146 -6.41 -4.20 -9.80
C GLY A 146 -5.50 -5.39 -10.11
N LYS A 147 -4.64 -5.27 -11.12
CA LYS A 147 -3.67 -6.30 -11.51
C LYS A 147 -2.59 -6.49 -10.45
N SER A 148 -2.07 -5.40 -9.89
CA SER A 148 -1.05 -5.40 -8.85
C SER A 148 -1.55 -6.08 -7.57
N LEU A 149 -2.76 -5.73 -7.10
CA LEU A 149 -3.34 -6.40 -5.94
C LEU A 149 -3.67 -7.87 -6.23
N SER A 150 -4.20 -8.17 -7.41
CA SER A 150 -4.50 -9.55 -7.80
C SER A 150 -3.25 -10.42 -7.89
N SER A 151 -2.07 -9.84 -8.15
CA SER A 151 -0.78 -10.55 -8.15
C SER A 151 -0.24 -10.89 -6.75
N CYS A 152 -1.02 -10.61 -5.69
CA CYS A 152 -0.67 -10.90 -4.30
C CYS A 152 -1.65 -11.95 -3.70
N PRO A 153 -1.58 -13.23 -4.10
CA PRO A 153 -2.61 -14.24 -3.77
C PRO A 153 -2.73 -14.56 -2.26
N LYS A 154 -1.69 -14.27 -1.47
CA LYS A 154 -1.71 -14.45 -0.01
C LYS A 154 -2.20 -13.22 0.76
N LEU A 155 -2.58 -12.14 0.07
CA LEU A 155 -3.04 -10.90 0.69
C LEU A 155 -4.32 -11.17 1.48
N LYS A 156 -4.25 -10.98 2.80
CA LYS A 156 -5.35 -11.24 3.72
C LYS A 156 -6.12 -9.97 4.04
N LYS A 157 -5.42 -8.85 4.17
CA LYS A 157 -5.97 -7.61 4.68
C LYS A 157 -5.45 -6.42 3.87
N ILE A 158 -6.39 -5.58 3.42
CA ILE A 158 -6.15 -4.31 2.76
C ILE A 158 -6.80 -3.25 3.63
N GLU A 159 -6.03 -2.29 4.10
CA GLU A 159 -6.51 -1.13 4.87
C GLU A 159 -5.98 0.14 4.25
N CYS A 160 -6.88 0.96 3.74
CA CYS A 160 -6.53 2.25 3.15
C CYS A 160 -7.38 3.35 3.77
N TYR A 161 -6.74 4.43 4.20
CA TYR A 161 -7.41 5.66 4.60
C TYR A 161 -6.91 6.83 3.75
N LYS A 162 -7.84 7.60 3.15
CA LYS A 162 -7.51 8.72 2.26
C LYS A 162 -6.59 8.28 1.11
N PHE A 163 -7.00 7.23 0.41
CA PHE A 163 -6.27 6.68 -0.74
C PHE A 163 -6.90 7.17 -2.05
N TYR A 164 -6.30 8.24 -2.59
CA TYR A 164 -6.83 9.03 -3.69
C TYR A 164 -6.33 8.58 -5.07
N GLY A 165 -6.90 9.15 -6.12
CA GLY A 165 -6.43 8.96 -7.50
C GLY A 165 -6.89 7.63 -8.13
N LEU A 166 -7.92 7.01 -7.56
CA LEU A 166 -8.51 5.75 -8.06
C LEU A 166 -9.51 5.97 -9.20
N HIS A 167 -9.25 6.94 -10.09
CA HIS A 167 -10.13 7.28 -11.19
C HIS A 167 -9.93 6.34 -12.39
N PHE A 168 -10.78 5.33 -12.50
CA PHE A 168 -10.73 4.38 -13.61
C PHE A 168 -11.59 4.85 -14.80
N ASN A 169 -11.15 4.55 -16.02
CA ASN A 169 -12.02 4.67 -17.19
C ASN A 169 -13.21 3.70 -17.05
N GLU A 170 -14.42 4.09 -17.46
CA GLU A 170 -15.61 3.21 -17.45
C GLU A 170 -15.38 1.85 -18.14
N LYS A 171 -14.47 1.81 -19.13
CA LYS A 171 -14.09 0.57 -19.84
C LYS A 171 -13.18 -0.35 -19.03
N ASN A 172 -12.54 0.16 -17.99
CA ASN A 172 -11.51 -0.51 -17.19
C ASN A 172 -11.95 -0.59 -15.73
N THR A 173 -13.05 -1.29 -15.45
CA THR A 173 -13.42 -1.58 -14.05
C THR A 173 -12.32 -2.42 -13.40
N PRO A 174 -11.70 -1.95 -12.30
CA PRO A 174 -10.67 -2.71 -11.60
C PRO A 174 -11.27 -4.02 -11.07
N LYS A 175 -10.50 -5.09 -11.23
CA LYS A 175 -10.86 -6.44 -10.82
C LYS A 175 -9.86 -6.93 -9.79
N LEU A 176 -10.35 -7.27 -8.60
CA LEU A 176 -9.57 -7.81 -7.50
C LEU A 176 -9.80 -9.31 -7.39
N VAL A 177 -8.75 -10.10 -7.62
CA VAL A 177 -8.77 -11.56 -7.50
C VAL A 177 -7.91 -11.96 -6.31
N LEU A 178 -8.56 -12.09 -5.15
CA LEU A 178 -7.90 -12.17 -3.86
C LEU A 178 -8.33 -13.46 -3.11
N PRO A 179 -7.74 -14.63 -3.45
CA PRO A 179 -8.17 -15.94 -2.94
C PRO A 179 -8.03 -16.08 -1.41
N SER A 180 -7.11 -15.33 -0.80
CA SER A 180 -6.85 -15.36 0.64
C SER A 180 -7.41 -14.16 1.42
N CYS A 181 -8.02 -13.18 0.74
CA CYS A 181 -8.43 -11.93 1.39
C CYS A 181 -9.65 -12.14 2.28
N GLU A 182 -9.53 -11.65 3.51
CA GLU A 182 -10.51 -11.72 4.59
C GLU A 182 -11.10 -10.33 4.86
N VAL A 183 -10.30 -9.27 4.70
CA VAL A 183 -10.66 -7.89 5.06
C VAL A 183 -10.27 -6.93 3.94
N ILE A 184 -11.24 -6.14 3.47
CA ILE A 184 -11.02 -4.97 2.61
C ILE A 184 -11.62 -3.76 3.34
N ASP A 185 -10.79 -2.83 3.78
CA ASP A 185 -11.24 -1.56 4.37
C ASP A 185 -10.68 -0.39 3.57
N LEU A 186 -11.57 0.29 2.86
CA LEU A 186 -11.26 1.46 2.06
C LEU A 186 -12.05 2.63 2.63
N HIS A 187 -11.38 3.49 3.41
CA HIS A 187 -11.96 4.68 4.01
C HIS A 187 -11.49 5.92 3.24
N ARG A 188 -12.42 6.75 2.74
CA ARG A 188 -12.09 7.95 1.95
C ARG A 188 -11.22 7.63 0.71
N SER A 189 -11.50 6.52 0.04
CA SER A 189 -10.81 6.14 -1.20
C SER A 189 -11.45 6.86 -2.40
N ASP A 190 -11.19 8.16 -2.51
CA ASP A 190 -11.84 9.02 -3.50
C ASP A 190 -11.39 8.68 -4.95
N GLY A 191 -12.28 8.89 -5.91
CA GLY A 191 -12.14 8.46 -7.30
C GLY A 191 -12.58 7.02 -7.61
N LEU A 192 -12.70 6.14 -6.61
CA LEU A 192 -13.11 4.74 -6.82
C LEU A 192 -14.60 4.63 -7.16
N GLN A 193 -14.92 4.52 -8.45
CA GLN A 193 -16.31 4.46 -8.92
C GLN A 193 -16.88 3.04 -9.03
N ASN A 194 -16.08 2.08 -9.50
CA ASN A 194 -16.52 0.73 -9.83
C ASN A 194 -15.49 -0.29 -9.33
N LEU A 195 -15.94 -1.45 -8.84
CA LEU A 195 -15.03 -2.52 -8.40
C LEU A 195 -15.66 -3.92 -8.58
N ASP A 196 -14.93 -4.81 -9.22
CA ASP A 196 -15.28 -6.24 -9.29
C ASP A 196 -14.35 -7.03 -8.35
N ILE A 197 -14.92 -7.90 -7.50
CA ILE A 197 -14.17 -8.60 -6.45
C ILE A 197 -14.48 -10.09 -6.48
N TRP A 198 -13.45 -10.90 -6.69
CA TRP A 198 -13.47 -12.32 -6.35
C TRP A 198 -12.58 -12.55 -5.12
N ALA A 199 -13.21 -12.67 -3.96
CA ALA A 199 -12.54 -12.95 -2.68
C ALA A 199 -13.38 -13.97 -1.89
N PRO A 200 -13.17 -15.29 -2.08
CA PRO A 200 -14.03 -16.32 -1.50
C PRO A 200 -13.91 -16.41 0.03
N LYS A 201 -12.81 -15.92 0.61
CA LYS A 201 -12.61 -15.87 2.07
C LYS A 201 -12.99 -14.54 2.71
N LEU A 202 -13.53 -13.59 1.94
CA LEU A 202 -13.91 -12.26 2.43
C LEU A 202 -14.92 -12.40 3.58
N GLN A 203 -14.62 -11.73 4.69
CA GLN A 203 -15.44 -11.68 5.91
C GLN A 203 -15.91 -10.26 6.21
N PHE A 204 -15.13 -9.25 5.81
CA PHE A 204 -15.45 -7.85 6.03
C PHE A 204 -15.07 -7.00 4.83
N ILE A 205 -16.00 -6.14 4.42
CA ILE A 205 -15.77 -5.12 3.41
C ILE A 205 -16.31 -3.77 3.85
N SER A 206 -15.49 -2.75 3.78
CA SER A 206 -15.82 -1.38 4.15
C SER A 206 -15.42 -0.43 3.04
N PHE A 207 -16.37 0.44 2.68
CA PHE A 207 -16.16 1.56 1.76
C PHE A 207 -16.54 2.87 2.46
N GLN A 208 -16.22 3.01 3.74
CA GLN A 208 -16.62 4.17 4.53
C GLN A 208 -16.21 5.48 3.85
N ALA A 209 -17.15 6.42 3.74
CA ALA A 209 -16.95 7.72 3.13
C ALA A 209 -16.34 7.69 1.70
N CYS A 210 -16.51 6.59 0.97
CA CYS A 210 -16.18 6.53 -0.46
C CYS A 210 -17.35 7.11 -1.27
N PHE A 211 -17.42 8.44 -1.37
CA PHE A 211 -18.59 9.14 -1.93
C PHE A 211 -18.87 8.84 -3.40
N GLU A 212 -17.82 8.55 -4.17
CA GLU A 212 -17.88 8.30 -5.62
C GLU A 212 -18.19 6.84 -6.00
N ILE A 213 -18.29 5.92 -5.02
CA ILE A 213 -18.50 4.50 -5.33
C ILE A 213 -19.93 4.26 -5.85
N THR A 214 -20.03 3.92 -7.13
CA THR A 214 -21.31 3.70 -7.82
C THR A 214 -21.65 2.23 -8.01
N LYS A 215 -20.66 1.34 -8.15
CA LYS A 215 -20.90 -0.08 -8.40
C LYS A 215 -19.88 -0.98 -7.72
N VAL A 216 -20.37 -2.02 -7.03
CA VAL A 216 -19.53 -3.10 -6.51
C VAL A 216 -20.15 -4.46 -6.82
N CYS A 217 -19.38 -5.31 -7.51
CA CYS A 217 -19.77 -6.66 -7.85
C CYS A 217 -18.90 -7.69 -7.12
N ILE A 218 -19.53 -8.53 -6.31
CA ILE A 218 -18.94 -9.76 -5.78
C ILE A 218 -19.14 -10.86 -6.81
N LEU A 219 -18.04 -11.38 -7.34
CA LEU A 219 -18.01 -12.43 -8.36
C LEU A 219 -18.13 -13.80 -7.68
N ASP A 220 -19.03 -14.64 -8.21
CA ASP A 220 -19.21 -16.03 -7.73
C ASP A 220 -18.13 -16.96 -8.29
N THR A 221 -17.64 -16.67 -9.49
CA THR A 221 -16.62 -17.47 -10.19
C THR A 221 -15.31 -16.70 -10.31
N LYS A 222 -14.20 -17.43 -10.15
CA LYS A 222 -12.87 -16.88 -10.41
C LYS A 222 -12.75 -16.50 -11.89
N PRO A 223 -12.22 -15.32 -12.22
CA PRO A 223 -11.90 -14.93 -13.60
C PRO A 223 -10.86 -15.88 -14.23
N GLU A 224 -11.03 -16.23 -15.51
CA GLU A 224 -10.23 -17.26 -16.19
C GLU A 224 -8.74 -16.90 -16.32
N GLU A 225 -8.45 -15.60 -16.42
CA GLU A 225 -7.09 -15.07 -16.56
C GLU A 225 -6.21 -15.28 -15.31
N TYR A 226 -6.78 -15.66 -14.17
CA TYR A 226 -6.05 -15.99 -12.94
C TYR A 226 -6.10 -17.50 -12.69
N SER A 227 -4.98 -18.19 -12.96
CA SER A 227 -4.86 -19.64 -12.85
C SER A 227 -3.70 -20.07 -11.95
N GLY A 228 -3.65 -21.35 -11.61
CA GLY A 228 -2.59 -21.93 -10.77
C GLY A 228 -3.01 -22.13 -9.31
N PRO A 229 -2.18 -22.87 -8.55
CA PRO A 229 -2.53 -23.37 -7.22
C PRO A 229 -2.75 -22.25 -6.20
N ASP A 230 -2.09 -21.10 -6.36
CA ASP A 230 -2.23 -19.95 -5.46
C ASP A 230 -3.63 -19.29 -5.56
N TYR A 231 -4.35 -19.51 -6.66
CA TYR A 231 -5.71 -19.03 -6.90
C TYR A 231 -6.76 -20.13 -6.82
N ASP A 232 -6.37 -21.34 -6.41
CA ASP A 232 -7.33 -22.43 -6.23
C ASP A 232 -8.03 -22.28 -4.87
N PHE A 233 -9.36 -22.21 -4.90
CA PHE A 233 -10.19 -22.22 -3.71
C PHE A 233 -11.00 -23.51 -3.65
N LYS A 234 -10.81 -24.27 -2.57
CA LYS A 234 -11.59 -25.47 -2.26
C LYS A 234 -12.36 -25.20 -0.97
N GLY A 235 -13.67 -25.07 -1.07
CA GLY A 235 -14.52 -24.84 0.08
C GLY A 235 -15.76 -24.03 -0.28
N GLU A 236 -16.55 -23.74 0.74
CA GLU A 236 -17.70 -22.84 0.63
C GLU A 236 -17.23 -21.39 0.82
N PRO A 237 -17.61 -20.45 -0.06
CA PRO A 237 -17.31 -19.04 0.14
C PRO A 237 -17.84 -18.53 1.48
N SER A 238 -17.02 -17.73 2.17
CA SER A 238 -17.36 -17.11 3.44
C SER A 238 -18.51 -16.11 3.28
N LYS A 239 -19.31 -15.99 4.35
CA LYS A 239 -20.23 -14.88 4.51
C LYS A 239 -19.45 -13.61 4.90
N TYR A 240 -19.97 -12.44 4.53
CA TYR A 240 -19.31 -11.17 4.86
C TYR A 240 -20.27 -10.08 5.32
N LYS A 241 -19.73 -9.19 6.15
CA LYS A 241 -20.33 -7.95 6.60
C LYS A 241 -19.92 -6.78 5.71
N VAL A 242 -20.79 -5.77 5.62
CA VAL A 242 -20.60 -4.60 4.75
C VAL A 242 -20.71 -3.30 5.56
N ASN A 243 -19.73 -2.41 5.44
CA ASN A 243 -19.81 -1.00 5.84
C ASN A 243 -19.96 -0.09 4.61
N LEU A 244 -21.03 0.68 4.57
CA LEU A 244 -21.31 1.67 3.53
C LEU A 244 -21.62 3.05 4.14
N SER A 245 -21.15 3.30 5.36
CA SER A 245 -21.35 4.57 6.05
C SER A 245 -20.83 5.73 5.21
N CYS A 246 -21.62 6.79 5.09
CA CYS A 246 -21.30 7.96 4.27
C CYS A 246 -21.02 7.65 2.78
N THR A 247 -21.72 6.69 2.18
CA THR A 247 -21.61 6.39 0.74
C THR A 247 -22.94 6.56 0.00
N SER A 248 -22.86 6.77 -1.31
CA SER A 248 -23.98 6.85 -2.23
C SER A 248 -24.52 5.46 -2.63
N LYS A 249 -24.77 4.55 -1.67
CA LYS A 249 -25.36 3.19 -1.86
C LYS A 249 -25.05 2.55 -3.23
N PRO A 250 -23.86 1.95 -3.41
CA PRO A 250 -23.45 1.43 -4.72
C PRO A 250 -24.42 0.39 -5.27
N ILE A 251 -24.66 0.46 -6.58
CA ILE A 251 -25.38 -0.54 -7.38
C ILE A 251 -24.54 -1.83 -7.50
N GLY A 252 -25.17 -2.96 -7.78
CA GLY A 252 -24.48 -4.24 -7.99
C GLY A 252 -25.06 -5.31 -7.08
N ASN A 253 -24.22 -6.26 -6.66
CA ASN A 253 -24.64 -7.36 -5.79
C ASN A 253 -23.94 -7.36 -4.41
N LEU A 254 -23.21 -6.32 -4.04
CA LEU A 254 -22.57 -6.24 -2.71
C LEU A 254 -23.54 -6.50 -1.54
N VAL A 255 -24.74 -5.93 -1.59
CA VAL A 255 -25.77 -6.09 -0.54
C VAL A 255 -26.90 -7.05 -0.92
N SER A 256 -26.88 -7.61 -2.14
CA SER A 256 -27.87 -8.58 -2.62
C SER A 256 -27.28 -9.97 -2.92
N SER A 257 -25.97 -10.12 -2.80
CA SER A 257 -25.27 -11.40 -2.87
C SER A 257 -25.77 -12.32 -1.77
N THR A 258 -25.88 -13.61 -2.09
CA THR A 258 -26.23 -14.64 -1.11
C THR A 258 -25.20 -14.76 0.01
N ARG A 259 -23.97 -14.24 -0.18
CA ARG A 259 -22.89 -14.24 0.80
C ARG A 259 -22.98 -13.11 1.83
N TYR A 260 -23.76 -12.06 1.58
CA TYR A 260 -23.96 -10.98 2.53
C TYR A 260 -24.72 -11.51 3.77
N ASP A 261 -24.18 -11.33 4.98
CA ASP A 261 -24.79 -11.81 6.23
C ASP A 261 -25.68 -10.79 6.94
N GLY A 262 -25.72 -9.54 6.46
CA GLY A 262 -26.54 -8.47 7.06
C GLY A 262 -25.70 -7.34 7.63
N ARG A 263 -26.37 -6.47 8.40
CA ARG A 263 -25.84 -5.14 8.72
C ARG A 263 -24.61 -5.20 9.63
N TYR A 264 -23.78 -4.18 9.44
CA TYR A 264 -22.71 -3.71 10.31
C TYR A 264 -23.11 -3.79 11.79
N PRO A 265 -22.19 -4.11 12.72
CA PRO A 265 -22.46 -3.99 14.16
C PRO A 265 -22.89 -2.54 14.43
N GLU A 266 -24.10 -2.34 14.97
CA GLU A 266 -24.60 -1.01 15.36
C GLU A 266 -23.76 -0.37 16.50
N ASP A 267 -22.73 -1.07 16.98
CA ASP A 267 -21.93 -0.75 18.17
C ASP A 267 -20.54 -0.14 17.88
N ILE A 268 -20.17 0.11 16.62
CA ILE A 268 -19.00 0.98 16.36
C ILE A 268 -19.52 2.39 16.26
N ASP A 269 -19.75 2.94 17.46
CA ASP A 269 -20.04 4.33 17.74
C ASP A 269 -18.85 5.17 17.22
N HIS A 270 -18.89 5.51 15.93
CA HIS A 270 -18.02 6.52 15.38
C HIS A 270 -18.46 7.83 16.04
N GLN A 271 -17.73 8.22 17.09
CA GLN A 271 -17.38 9.62 17.28
C GLN A 271 -16.73 10.07 15.97
N LEU A 272 -17.58 10.48 15.03
CA LEU A 272 -17.15 11.30 13.92
C LEU A 272 -16.60 12.55 14.60
N ASP A 273 -15.28 12.73 14.52
CA ASP A 273 -14.69 14.05 14.70
C ASP A 273 -15.30 14.94 13.60
N GLU A 274 -16.46 15.51 13.91
CA GLU A 274 -17.10 16.61 13.20
C GLU A 274 -16.14 17.79 13.28
N GLU A 275 -15.14 17.90 12.38
CA GLU A 275 -14.46 19.15 11.95
C GLU A 275 -13.23 18.92 11.03
N GLU A 276 -13.20 17.93 10.14
CA GLU A 276 -12.25 18.00 9.00
C GLU A 276 -12.87 18.81 7.85
N GLU A 277 -12.40 20.05 7.66
CA GLU A 277 -12.69 20.85 6.46
C GLU A 277 -12.26 20.08 5.21
N VAL A 278 -13.25 19.62 4.43
CA VAL A 278 -13.02 19.07 3.11
C VAL A 278 -12.59 20.23 2.21
N LEU A 279 -11.31 20.23 1.80
CA LEU A 279 -10.82 21.19 0.80
C LEU A 279 -11.71 21.13 -0.44
N THR A 280 -12.24 22.29 -0.80
CA THR A 280 -13.04 22.48 -2.00
C THR A 280 -12.20 22.23 -3.25
N HIS A 281 -12.87 21.90 -4.36
CA HIS A 281 -12.20 21.70 -5.65
C HIS A 281 -11.35 22.92 -6.06
N ASP A 282 -11.78 24.12 -5.69
CA ASP A 282 -11.05 25.37 -5.95
C ASP A 282 -9.76 25.47 -5.13
N GLU A 283 -9.77 25.02 -3.87
CA GLU A 283 -8.57 24.98 -3.02
C GLU A 283 -7.56 23.93 -3.50
N ILE A 284 -8.04 22.78 -3.98
CA ILE A 284 -7.18 21.75 -4.59
C ILE A 284 -6.50 22.30 -5.86
N ASN A 285 -7.26 22.95 -6.74
CA ASN A 285 -6.72 23.54 -7.96
C ASN A 285 -5.74 24.68 -7.66
N GLN A 286 -6.01 25.49 -6.64
CA GLN A 286 -5.11 26.55 -6.21
C GLN A 286 -3.77 26.00 -5.67
N GLN A 287 -3.79 24.89 -4.93
CA GLN A 287 -2.56 24.22 -4.49
C GLN A 287 -1.78 23.62 -5.66
N LEU A 288 -2.46 23.05 -6.66
CA LEU A 288 -1.84 22.52 -7.88
C LEU A 288 -1.18 23.64 -8.71
N ASP A 289 -1.81 24.80 -8.85
CA ASP A 289 -1.25 25.94 -9.58
C ASP A 289 0.01 26.49 -8.90
N ILE A 290 0.05 26.54 -7.55
CA ILE A 290 1.24 26.92 -6.79
C ILE A 290 2.39 25.93 -7.05
N LEU A 291 2.10 24.63 -7.04
CA LEU A 291 3.08 23.58 -7.30
C LEU A 291 3.60 23.60 -8.75
N MET A 292 2.76 23.93 -9.73
CA MET A 292 3.16 24.07 -11.12
C MET A 292 3.98 25.33 -11.37
N GLY A 293 3.65 26.46 -10.73
CA GLY A 293 4.42 27.71 -10.83
C GLY A 293 5.84 27.60 -10.27
N LEU A 294 6.06 26.73 -9.28
CA LEU A 294 7.39 26.46 -8.71
C LEU A 294 8.29 25.59 -9.61
N ARG A 295 7.74 24.96 -10.66
CA ARG A 295 8.52 24.18 -11.63
C ARG A 295 9.14 25.01 -12.76
N GLU A 296 8.64 26.22 -12.97
CA GLU A 296 9.10 27.12 -14.04
C GLU A 296 10.11 28.19 -13.57
N ALA A 297 10.41 28.22 -12.26
CA ALA A 297 11.43 29.07 -11.64
C ALA A 297 12.70 28.29 -11.28
#